data_AF-A0A3S3Q2R0-F1
#
_entry.id   AF-A0A3S3Q2R0-F1
#
_cell.length_a   1.000
_cell.length_b   1.000
_cell.length_c   1.000
_cell.angle_alpha   90.00
_cell.angle_beta   90.00
_cell.angle_gamma   90.00
#
_symmetry.space_group_name_H-M   'P 1'
#
loop_
_entity.id
_entity.type
_entity.pdbx_description
1 polymer ?
#
loop_
_entity_poly.entity_id
_entity_poly.type
_entity_poly.pdbx_seq_one_letter_code
_entity_poly.pdbx_strand_id
1 'polypeptide(L)'
;MDLCTQILSLFILAIPIACIAWTITQEEVFREPREFCIKRSKVSSNVIERKFFYLFTCEYCFSHYITLFFIIFTDFHLLLSDSRGYIIAGFALVFLANIYMSLFALLRQAIKKEKTEIKVMESESDKK
;
A
#
# COMPACT_ATOMS: atom_id res chain seq x y z
N MET A 1 25.89 1.80 11.10
CA MET A 1 24.81 2.81 11.11
C MET A 1 24.21 2.84 12.50
N ASP A 2 24.07 4.02 13.11
CA ASP A 2 23.48 4.15 14.45
C ASP A 2 22.04 3.61 14.47
N LEU A 3 21.58 3.09 15.62
CA LEU A 3 20.25 2.51 15.74
C LEU A 3 19.15 3.54 15.45
N CYS A 4 19.33 4.80 15.86
CA CYS A 4 18.38 5.86 15.54
C CYS A 4 18.31 6.10 14.02
N THR A 5 19.45 6.07 13.33
CA THR A 5 19.48 6.21 11.86
C THR A 5 18.77 5.04 11.19
N GLN A 6 18.96 3.80 11.66
CA GLN A 6 18.26 2.62 11.11
C GLN A 6 16.74 2.74 11.27
N ILE A 7 16.28 3.16 12.44
CA ILE A 7 14.86 3.37 12.70
C ILE A 7 14.33 4.51 11.84
N LEU A 8 15.01 5.66 11.76
CA LEU A 8 14.57 6.76 10.91
C LEU A 8 14.51 6.36 9.43
N SER A 9 15.52 5.65 8.93
CA SER A 9 15.53 5.10 7.57
C SER A 9 14.36 4.15 7.33
N LEU A 10 14.01 3.30 8.30
CA LEU A 10 12.85 2.41 8.19
C LEU A 10 11.55 3.20 7.95
N PHE A 11 11.31 4.25 8.74
CA PHE A 11 10.12 5.09 8.61
C PHE A 11 10.12 5.89 7.31
N ILE A 12 11.25 6.51 6.95
CA ILE A 12 11.38 7.28 5.72
C ILE A 12 11.20 6.40 4.48
N LEU A 13 11.77 5.19 4.48
CA LEU A 13 11.70 4.27 3.34
C LEU A 13 10.31 3.62 3.19
N ALA A 14 9.57 3.45 4.28
CA ALA A 14 8.19 2.95 4.24
C ALA A 14 7.20 3.95 3.57
N ILE A 15 7.49 5.25 3.58
CA ILE A 15 6.64 6.28 2.95
C ILE A 15 6.52 6.09 1.43
N PRO A 16 7.60 6.06 0.63
CA PRO A 16 7.50 5.87 -0.82
C PRO A 16 6.92 4.49 -1.16
N ILE A 17 7.21 3.46 -0.37
CA ILE A 17 6.62 2.12 -0.53
C ILE A 17 5.09 2.20 -0.42
N ALA A 18 4.58 2.83 0.64
CA ALA A 18 3.15 3.03 0.86
C ALA A 18 2.50 3.87 -0.25
N CYS A 19 3.17 4.97 -0.65
CA CYS A 19 2.68 5.85 -1.69
C CYS A 19 2.51 5.11 -3.03
N ILE A 20 3.57 4.44 -3.51
CA ILE A 20 3.55 3.71 -4.77
C ILE A 20 2.52 2.57 -4.72
N ALA A 21 2.47 1.82 -3.62
CA ALA A 21 1.51 0.74 -3.47
C ALA A 21 0.08 1.25 -3.49
N TRP A 22 -0.23 2.29 -2.72
CA TRP A 22 -1.55 2.90 -2.71
C TRP A 22 -1.94 3.47 -4.07
N THR A 23 -1.07 4.23 -4.72
CA THR A 23 -1.38 4.85 -6.02
C THR A 23 -1.74 3.80 -7.07
N ILE A 24 -0.97 2.72 -7.18
CA ILE A 24 -1.25 1.68 -8.18
C ILE A 24 -2.53 0.90 -7.82
N THR A 25 -2.77 0.64 -6.54
CA THR A 25 -3.83 -0.26 -6.08
C THR A 25 -5.12 0.42 -5.64
N GLN A 26 -5.16 1.75 -5.54
CA GLN A 26 -6.37 2.51 -5.17
C GLN A 26 -6.71 3.64 -6.13
N GLU A 27 -5.74 4.25 -6.84
CA GLU A 27 -6.03 5.41 -7.70
C GLU A 27 -6.83 5.01 -8.95
N GLU A 28 -7.75 5.87 -9.38
CA GLU A 28 -8.67 5.60 -10.51
C GLU A 28 -7.96 5.50 -11.86
N VAL A 29 -6.82 6.17 -12.02
CA VAL A 29 -5.98 6.09 -13.23
C VAL A 29 -5.56 4.64 -13.54
N PHE A 30 -5.40 3.81 -12.51
CA PHE A 30 -5.02 2.40 -12.66
C PHE A 30 -6.23 1.45 -12.61
N ARG A 31 -7.45 1.96 -12.68
CA ARG A 31 -8.68 1.15 -12.58
C ARG A 31 -8.80 0.15 -13.72
N GLU A 32 -8.60 0.57 -14.97
CA GLU A 32 -8.67 -0.31 -16.14
C GLU A 32 -7.65 -1.48 -16.08
N PRO A 33 -6.34 -1.23 -15.81
CA PRO A 33 -5.38 -2.30 -15.57
C PRO A 33 -5.79 -3.21 -14.41
N ARG A 34 -6.30 -2.65 -13.31
CA ARG A 34 -6.69 -3.42 -12.13
C ARG A 34 -7.90 -4.30 -12.40
N GLU A 35 -8.93 -3.79 -13.07
CA GLU A 35 -10.11 -4.57 -13.46
C GLU A 35 -9.73 -5.71 -14.41
N PHE A 36 -8.79 -5.47 -15.34
CA PHE A 36 -8.21 -6.53 -16.17
C PHE A 36 -7.53 -7.62 -15.32
N CYS A 37 -6.68 -7.24 -14.36
CA CYS A 37 -6.03 -8.16 -13.42
C CYS A 37 -7.05 -8.94 -12.57
N ILE A 38 -8.10 -8.28 -12.07
CA ILE A 38 -9.17 -8.92 -11.28
C ILE A 38 -9.89 -9.97 -12.14
N LYS A 39 -10.30 -9.62 -13.36
CA LYS A 39 -10.98 -10.54 -14.27
C LYS A 39 -10.10 -11.76 -14.55
N ARG A 40 -8.82 -11.55 -14.83
CA ARG A 40 -7.88 -12.64 -15.12
C ARG A 40 -7.56 -13.52 -13.90
N SER A 41 -7.51 -12.94 -12.70
CA SER A 41 -7.34 -13.71 -11.46
C SER A 41 -8.53 -14.60 -11.09
N LYS A 42 -9.72 -14.32 -11.63
CA LYS A 42 -10.94 -15.13 -11.46
C LYS A 42 -11.15 -16.16 -12.57
N VAL A 43 -10.73 -15.86 -13.79
CA VAL A 43 -11.02 -16.69 -14.98
C VAL A 43 -9.89 -17.69 -15.31
N SER A 44 -8.64 -17.43 -14.90
CA SER A 44 -7.54 -18.34 -15.21
C SER A 44 -7.67 -19.69 -14.51
N SER A 45 -7.42 -20.77 -15.26
CA SER A 45 -7.33 -22.15 -14.74
C SER A 45 -6.05 -22.41 -13.95
N ASN A 46 -5.00 -21.59 -14.13
CA ASN A 46 -3.71 -21.76 -13.49
C ASN A 46 -3.61 -20.99 -12.16
N VAL A 47 -3.36 -21.69 -11.07
CA VAL A 47 -3.26 -21.12 -9.71
C VAL A 47 -2.16 -20.05 -9.60
N ILE A 48 -1.04 -20.21 -10.32
CA ILE A 48 0.08 -19.28 -10.33
C ILE A 48 -0.31 -17.96 -11.01
N GLU A 49 -0.95 -18.04 -12.17
CA GLU A 49 -1.44 -16.87 -12.91
C GLU A 49 -2.49 -16.12 -12.06
N ARG A 50 -3.39 -16.86 -11.39
CA ARG A 50 -4.36 -16.26 -10.47
C ARG A 50 -3.70 -15.49 -9.33
N LYS A 51 -2.69 -16.07 -8.66
CA LYS A 51 -1.98 -15.42 -7.55
C LYS A 51 -1.14 -14.22 -8.02
N PHE A 52 -0.51 -14.32 -9.18
CA PHE A 52 0.27 -13.23 -9.77
C PHE A 52 -0.62 -12.01 -10.06
N PHE A 53 -1.76 -12.20 -10.73
CA PHE A 53 -2.67 -11.09 -11.00
C PHE A 53 -3.37 -10.57 -9.75
N TYR A 54 -3.68 -11.43 -8.78
CA TYR A 54 -4.24 -11.01 -7.50
C TYR A 54 -3.31 -10.07 -6.74
N LEU A 55 -2.00 -10.25 -6.89
CA LEU A 55 -1.00 -9.42 -6.23
C LEU A 55 -1.11 -7.93 -6.58
N PHE A 56 -1.42 -7.60 -7.84
CA PHE A 56 -1.60 -6.22 -8.30
C PHE A 56 -2.94 -5.61 -7.89
N THR A 57 -3.82 -6.39 -7.25
CA THR A 57 -5.15 -5.94 -6.80
C THR A 57 -5.22 -5.66 -5.31
N CYS A 58 -4.18 -6.02 -4.55
CA CYS A 58 -4.11 -5.84 -3.12
C CYS A 58 -2.90 -4.98 -2.75
N GLU A 59 -3.15 -3.86 -2.06
CA GLU A 59 -2.11 -2.93 -1.60
C GLU A 59 -1.06 -3.59 -0.70
N TYR A 60 -1.48 -4.51 0.18
CA TYR A 60 -0.59 -5.27 1.04
C TYR A 60 0.28 -6.25 0.26
N CYS A 61 -0.27 -6.98 -0.70
CA CYS A 61 0.51 -7.92 -1.49
C CYS A 61 1.52 -7.18 -2.37
N PHE A 62 1.09 -6.09 -3.00
CA PHE A 62 1.94 -5.30 -3.87
C PHE A 62 3.06 -4.58 -3.09
N SER A 63 2.82 -4.15 -1.85
CA SER A 63 3.86 -3.52 -1.03
C SER A 63 5.06 -4.44 -0.77
N HIS A 64 4.91 -5.77 -0.78
CA HIS A 64 6.06 -6.69 -0.64
C HIS A 64 7.04 -6.57 -1.81
N TYR A 65 6.54 -6.36 -3.02
CA TYR A 65 7.35 -6.26 -4.23
C TYR A 65 8.08 -4.93 -4.28
N ILE A 66 7.38 -3.86 -3.91
CA ILE A 66 7.98 -2.54 -3.79
C ILE A 66 9.02 -2.51 -2.67
N THR A 67 8.73 -3.10 -1.51
CA THR A 67 9.71 -3.25 -0.43
C THR A 67 10.94 -4.02 -0.89
N LEU A 68 10.77 -5.16 -1.57
CA LEU A 68 11.90 -5.94 -2.07
C LEU A 68 12.75 -5.12 -3.05
N PHE A 69 12.10 -4.38 -3.96
CA PHE A 69 12.78 -3.46 -4.87
C PHE A 69 13.60 -2.41 -4.11
N PHE A 70 13.01 -1.74 -3.10
CA PHE A 70 13.72 -0.72 -2.32
C PHE A 70 14.85 -1.30 -1.48
N ILE A 71 14.69 -2.49 -0.90
CA ILE A 71 15.75 -3.15 -0.15
C ILE A 71 16.96 -3.43 -1.06
N ILE A 72 16.73 -3.98 -2.26
CA ILE A 72 17.80 -4.25 -3.22
C ILE A 72 18.42 -2.95 -3.73
N PHE A 73 17.61 -1.91 -3.96
CA PHE A 73 18.07 -0.63 -4.46
C PHE A 73 18.89 0.18 -3.44
N THR A 74 18.52 0.11 -2.16
CA THR A 74 19.14 0.90 -1.08
C THR A 74 20.11 0.11 -0.21
N ASP A 75 20.26 -1.19 -0.45
CA ASP A 75 21.06 -2.11 0.36
C ASP A 75 20.70 -2.04 1.87
N PHE A 76 19.42 -1.83 2.16
CA PHE A 76 18.96 -1.53 3.52
C PHE A 76 18.89 -2.79 4.40
N HIS A 77 19.63 -2.75 5.51
CA HIS A 77 19.64 -3.79 6.54
C HIS A 77 19.09 -3.24 7.86
N LEU A 78 18.30 -4.05 8.57
CA LEU A 78 17.74 -3.68 9.87
C LEU A 78 18.28 -4.62 10.97
N LEU A 79 18.79 -4.03 12.06
CA LEU A 79 19.33 -4.69 13.27
C LEU A 79 20.57 -5.58 13.07
N LEU A 80 20.63 -6.34 11.99
CA LEU A 80 21.68 -7.29 11.66
C LEU A 80 22.33 -6.89 10.34
N SER A 81 23.66 -6.91 10.28
CA SER A 81 24.41 -6.61 9.06
C SER A 81 24.48 -7.78 8.06
N ASP A 82 23.97 -8.95 8.44
CA ASP A 82 23.96 -10.14 7.58
C ASP A 82 22.71 -10.17 6.69
N SER A 83 22.62 -11.18 5.81
CA SER A 83 21.44 -11.47 4.99
C SER A 83 20.12 -11.57 5.78
N ARG A 84 20.21 -11.90 7.07
CA ARG A 84 19.08 -11.92 8.02
C ARG A 84 18.46 -10.53 8.21
N GLY A 85 19.27 -9.47 8.16
CA GLY A 85 18.84 -8.09 8.26
C GLY A 85 17.86 -7.68 7.17
N TYR A 86 18.01 -8.21 5.95
CA TYR A 86 17.08 -7.98 4.85
C TYR A 86 15.70 -8.57 5.11
N ILE A 87 15.65 -9.75 5.73
CA ILE A 87 14.37 -10.42 6.04
C ILE A 87 13.60 -9.58 7.07
N ILE A 88 14.29 -9.16 8.14
CA ILE A 88 13.69 -8.32 9.19
C ILE A 88 13.27 -6.97 8.61
N ALA A 89 14.14 -6.32 7.82
CA ALA A 89 13.83 -5.07 7.12
C ALA A 89 12.60 -5.21 6.22
N GLY A 90 12.50 -6.31 5.46
CA GLY A 90 11.38 -6.59 4.58
C GLY A 90 10.05 -6.61 5.31
N PHE A 91 9.94 -7.43 6.34
CA PHE A 91 8.70 -7.50 7.13
C PHE A 91 8.39 -6.19 7.84
N ALA A 92 9.40 -5.51 8.40
CA ALA A 92 9.21 -4.24 9.08
C ALA A 92 8.72 -3.13 8.13
N LEU A 93 9.33 -3.01 6.95
CA LEU A 93 8.94 -2.03 5.93
C LEU A 93 7.54 -2.29 5.40
N VAL A 94 7.20 -3.54 5.09
CA VAL A 94 5.85 -3.93 4.63
C VAL A 94 4.80 -3.58 5.69
N PHE A 95 5.08 -3.90 6.96
CA PHE A 95 4.17 -3.60 8.06
C PHE A 95 3.94 -2.09 8.21
N LEU A 96 5.03 -1.31 8.21
CA LEU A 96 4.95 0.13 8.38
C LEU A 96 4.28 0.81 7.18
N ALA A 97 4.57 0.35 5.96
CA ALA A 97 3.88 0.82 4.76
C ALA A 97 2.37 0.52 4.83
N ASN A 98 1.97 -0.65 5.34
CA ASN A 98 0.55 -0.99 5.55
C ASN A 98 -0.12 -0.07 6.58
N ILE A 99 0.57 0.25 7.68
CA ILE A 99 0.07 1.25 8.64
C ILE A 99 -0.19 2.59 7.93
N TYR A 100 0.74 3.08 7.12
CA TYR A 100 0.55 4.34 6.39
C TYR A 100 -0.62 4.29 5.42
N MET A 101 -0.77 3.20 4.66
CA MET A 101 -1.90 3.02 3.75
C MET A 101 -3.23 2.98 4.51
N SER A 102 -3.29 2.24 5.61
CA SER A 102 -4.48 2.14 6.46
C SER A 102 -4.88 3.48 7.07
N LEU A 103 -3.90 4.26 7.56
CA LEU A 103 -4.14 5.61 8.08
C LEU A 103 -4.69 6.54 6.99
N PHE A 104 -4.12 6.48 5.78
CA PHE A 104 -4.59 7.27 4.65
C PHE A 104 -6.01 6.88 4.22
N ALA A 105 -6.32 5.57 4.24
CA ALA A 105 -7.65 5.06 3.96
C ALA A 105 -8.70 5.60 4.95
N LEU A 106 -8.39 5.55 6.25
CA LEU A 106 -9.27 6.06 7.31
C LEU A 106 -9.50 7.56 7.16
N LEU A 107 -8.45 8.33 6.87
CA LEU A 107 -8.56 9.77 6.64
C LEU A 107 -9.49 10.08 5.46
N ARG A 108 -9.31 9.37 4.33
CA ARG A 108 -10.15 9.56 3.13
C ARG A 108 -11.61 9.17 3.39
N GLN A 109 -11.86 8.12 4.17
CA GLN A 109 -13.21 7.73 4.57
C GLN A 109 -13.88 8.77 5.47
N ALA A 110 -13.16 9.32 6.45
CA ALA A 110 -13.66 10.38 7.33
C ALA A 110 -14.07 11.62 6.53
N ILE A 111 -13.21 12.08 5.62
CA ILE A 111 -13.49 13.24 4.75
C ILE A 111 -14.73 12.96 3.87
N LYS A 112 -14.86 11.75 3.34
CA LYS A 112 -16.02 11.37 2.51
C LYS A 112 -17.32 11.36 3.32
N LYS A 113 -17.28 10.88 4.56
CA LYS A 113 -18.42 10.88 5.48
C LYS A 113 -18.88 12.32 5.74
N GLU A 114 -17.96 13.20 6.14
CA GLU A 114 -18.23 14.61 6.42
C GLU A 114 -18.84 15.32 5.20
N LYS A 115 -18.25 15.13 4.01
CA LYS A 115 -18.82 15.70 2.76
C LYS A 115 -20.22 15.18 2.44
N THR A 116 -20.53 13.94 2.80
CA THR A 116 -21.85 13.35 2.54
C THR A 116 -22.88 13.92 3.51
N GLU A 117 -22.52 14.07 4.79
CA GLU A 117 -23.37 14.68 5.83
C GLU A 117 -23.72 16.13 5.48
N ILE A 118 -22.74 16.92 5.02
CA ILE A 118 -22.96 18.31 4.57
C ILE A 118 -23.99 18.36 3.43
N LYS A 119 -23.84 17.52 2.41
CA LYS A 119 -24.77 17.47 1.26
C LYS A 119 -26.20 17.09 1.66
N VAL A 120 -26.35 16.17 2.62
CA VAL A 120 -27.66 15.77 3.11
C VAL A 120 -28.33 16.96 3.80
N MET A 121 -27.60 17.67 4.68
CA MET A 121 -28.11 18.86 5.35
C MET A 121 -28.51 19.98 4.35
N GLU A 122 -27.68 20.26 3.34
CA GLU A 122 -28.00 21.23 2.27
C GLU A 122 -29.29 20.85 1.52
N SER A 123 -29.43 19.57 1.17
CA SER A 123 -30.63 19.09 0.47
C SER A 123 -31.91 19.11 1.31
N GLU A 124 -31.78 19.06 2.64
CA GLU A 124 -32.91 19.20 3.57
C GLU A 124 -33.27 20.67 3.79
N SER A 125 -32.31 21.59 3.78
CA SER A 125 -32.57 23.03 3.82
C SER A 125 -33.22 23.56 2.55
N ASP A 126 -32.86 23.04 1.37
CA ASP A 126 -33.44 23.46 0.09
C ASP A 126 -34.88 22.96 -0.14
N LYS A 127 -35.31 21.95 0.62
CA LYS A 127 -36.68 21.39 0.55
C LYS A 127 -37.67 22.09 1.48
N LYS A 128 -37.22 23.05 2.29
CA LYS A 128 -37.99 23.71 3.34
C LYS A 128 -38.35 25.14 2.95
#